data_AF-A0A0C2H698-F1
#
_entry.id   AF-A0A0C2H698-F1
#
_cell.length_a   1.000
_cell.length_b   1.000
_cell.length_c   1.000
_cell.angle_alpha   90.00
_cell.angle_beta   90.00
_cell.angle_gamma   90.00
#
_symmetry.space_group_name_H-M   'P 1'
#
loop_
_entity.id
_entity.type
_entity.pdbx_description
1 polymer ?
#
loop_
_entity_poly.entity_id
_entity_poly.type
_entity_poly.pdbx_seq_one_letter_code
_entity_poly.pdbx_strand_id
1 'polypeptide(L)'
;MRWHFRITSAVRRVLYYSFQYIRLGFKVRTYNYSVLLNYPDFENPNTIKVEKEDGVWWRLSRGRGHPSGPPQAVNEVIRLPNQLDGRSEVWWNAYSANGSVESRIVYCNFGTAEDFKILDEMGISIEGAIVLIRYGALVRSEKVMEAERRGAIGAILYSDPAQYATSSKNIVSCSGFSPQTHPSLCLVLMEY
;
A
#
# COMPACT_ATOMS: atom_id res chain seq x y z
N MET A 1 -27.64 -6.44 11.19
CA MET A 1 -26.99 -7.11 10.02
C MET A 1 -25.92 -8.04 10.55
N ARG A 2 -26.02 -9.34 10.25
CA ARG A 2 -25.21 -10.41 10.86
C ARG A 2 -24.11 -10.82 9.87
N TRP A 3 -22.90 -10.31 10.05
CA TRP A 3 -21.76 -10.62 9.19
C TRP A 3 -21.30 -12.07 9.42
N HIS A 4 -21.62 -12.96 8.49
CA HIS A 4 -21.07 -14.31 8.45
C HIS A 4 -19.69 -14.25 7.78
N PHE A 5 -18.64 -14.51 8.55
CA PHE A 5 -17.27 -14.62 8.04
C PHE A 5 -17.20 -15.83 7.09
N ARG A 6 -17.07 -15.60 5.78
CA ARG A 6 -16.76 -16.68 4.82
C ARG A 6 -15.31 -17.11 5.05
N ILE A 7 -15.09 -18.41 5.18
CA ILE A 7 -13.79 -19.06 5.37
C ILE A 7 -12.82 -18.56 4.28
N THR A 8 -11.87 -17.69 4.63
CA THR A 8 -10.78 -17.32 3.74
C THR A 8 -9.76 -18.47 3.68
N SER A 9 -8.99 -18.55 2.60
CA SER A 9 -7.92 -19.54 2.43
C SER A 9 -6.91 -19.55 3.58
N ALA A 10 -6.73 -18.41 4.27
CA ALA A 10 -5.89 -18.27 5.45
C ALA A 10 -6.43 -19.03 6.68
N VAL A 11 -7.74 -19.00 6.93
CA VAL A 11 -8.37 -19.72 8.06
C VAL A 11 -8.18 -21.23 7.90
N ARG A 12 -8.23 -21.73 6.67
CA ARG A 12 -7.97 -23.15 6.37
C ARG A 12 -6.54 -23.56 6.71
N ARG A 13 -5.55 -22.66 6.55
CA ARG A 13 -4.16 -22.92 6.97
C ARG A 13 -4.00 -22.98 8.49
N VAL A 14 -4.69 -22.12 9.24
CA VAL A 14 -4.66 -22.15 10.71
C VAL A 14 -5.12 -23.50 11.24
N LEU A 15 -6.22 -24.04 10.70
CA LEU A 15 -6.70 -25.37 11.06
C LEU A 15 -5.68 -26.46 10.68
N TYR A 16 -5.11 -26.39 9.47
CA TYR A 16 -4.06 -27.32 9.03
C TYR A 16 -2.87 -27.34 10.00
N TYR A 17 -2.33 -26.18 10.37
CA TYR A 17 -1.22 -26.11 11.32
C TYR A 17 -1.62 -26.62 12.70
N SER A 18 -2.82 -26.27 13.19
CA SER A 18 -3.33 -26.79 14.45
C SER A 18 -3.32 -28.32 14.47
N PHE A 19 -3.74 -28.98 13.39
CA PHE A 19 -3.70 -30.44 13.29
C PHE A 19 -2.26 -31.00 13.30
N GLN A 20 -1.31 -30.33 12.64
CA GLN A 20 0.09 -30.77 12.65
C GLN A 20 0.70 -30.66 14.06
N TYR A 21 0.47 -29.56 14.77
CA TYR A 21 0.96 -29.39 16.14
C TYR A 21 0.33 -30.40 17.11
N ILE A 22 -0.96 -30.72 16.95
CA ILE A 22 -1.61 -31.79 17.72
C ILE A 22 -0.95 -33.15 17.46
N ARG A 23 -0.62 -33.48 16.19
CA ARG A 23 0.09 -34.73 15.84
C ARG A 23 1.47 -34.83 16.47
N LEU A 24 2.14 -33.69 16.65
CA LEU A 24 3.44 -33.60 17.33
C LEU A 24 3.33 -33.64 18.87
N GLY A 25 2.13 -33.80 19.42
CA GLY A 25 1.89 -33.91 20.86
C GLY A 25 1.71 -32.57 21.58
N PHE A 26 1.63 -31.45 20.85
CA PHE A 26 1.38 -30.15 21.47
C PHE A 26 -0.12 -29.94 21.76
N LYS A 27 -0.40 -29.33 22.90
CA LYS A 27 -1.76 -28.88 23.26
C LYS A 27 -2.06 -27.55 22.59
N VAL A 28 -2.84 -27.58 21.51
CA VAL A 28 -3.23 -26.38 20.76
C VAL A 28 -4.61 -25.88 21.22
N ARG A 29 -4.76 -24.55 21.34
CA ARG A 29 -6.05 -23.88 21.56
C ARG A 29 -6.22 -22.80 20.50
N THR A 30 -7.42 -22.68 19.96
CA THR A 30 -7.80 -21.62 19.02
C THR A 30 -8.81 -20.70 19.70
N TYR A 31 -8.62 -19.40 19.51
CA TYR A 31 -9.53 -18.36 20.00
C TYR A 31 -10.01 -17.56 18.81
N ASN A 32 -11.31 -17.25 18.79
CA ASN A 32 -11.90 -16.43 17.76
C ASN A 32 -12.09 -15.01 18.28
N TYR A 33 -11.64 -14.04 17.49
CA TYR A 33 -11.79 -12.62 17.78
C TYR A 33 -12.51 -11.95 16.62
N SER A 34 -13.46 -11.08 16.94
CA SER A 34 -14.06 -10.18 15.96
C SER A 34 -13.29 -8.87 15.98
N VAL A 35 -12.51 -8.62 14.94
CA VAL A 35 -11.71 -7.40 14.79
C VAL A 35 -12.19 -6.62 13.57
N LEU A 36 -12.05 -5.29 13.63
CA LEU A 36 -12.29 -4.45 12.47
C LEU A 36 -11.15 -4.66 11.48
N LEU A 37 -11.48 -5.02 10.24
CA LEU A 37 -10.56 -5.08 9.13
C LEU A 37 -11.08 -4.15 8.04
N ASN A 38 -10.16 -3.52 7.33
CA ASN A 38 -10.46 -2.73 6.14
C ASN A 38 -9.99 -3.53 4.92
N TYR A 39 -10.73 -3.47 3.81
CA TYR A 39 -10.37 -4.08 2.52
C TYR A 39 -10.82 -3.14 1.41
N PRO A 40 -10.12 -3.12 0.26
CA PRO A 40 -10.49 -2.26 -0.85
C PRO A 40 -11.67 -2.88 -1.61
N ASP A 41 -12.30 -2.08 -2.46
CA ASP A 41 -13.13 -2.62 -3.53
C ASP A 41 -12.19 -3.24 -4.60
N PHE A 42 -12.29 -4.56 -4.75
CA PHE A 42 -11.45 -5.31 -5.69
C PHE A 42 -11.92 -5.18 -7.15
N GLU A 43 -13.21 -4.91 -7.35
CA GLU A 43 -13.79 -4.70 -8.67
C GLU A 43 -13.47 -3.28 -9.16
N ASN A 44 -13.59 -2.29 -8.25
CA ASN A 44 -13.32 -0.88 -8.51
C ASN A 44 -12.11 -0.37 -7.71
N PRO A 45 -10.87 -0.65 -8.15
CA PRO A 45 -9.67 -0.26 -7.42
C PRO A 45 -9.47 1.25 -7.41
N ASN A 46 -8.77 1.74 -6.39
CA ASN A 46 -8.42 3.15 -6.22
C ASN A 46 -7.57 3.65 -7.41
N THR A 47 -7.87 4.85 -7.92
CA THR A 47 -7.13 5.43 -9.06
C THR A 47 -6.49 6.76 -8.69
N ILE A 48 -5.37 7.07 -9.35
CA ILE A 48 -4.69 8.35 -9.21
C ILE A 48 -4.59 8.96 -10.60
N LYS A 49 -5.03 10.20 -10.74
CA LYS A 49 -4.99 10.98 -11.98
C LYS A 49 -4.30 12.31 -11.70
N VAL A 50 -3.65 12.85 -12.72
CA VAL A 50 -3.00 14.17 -12.68
C VAL A 50 -3.54 14.96 -13.87
N GLU A 51 -4.02 16.16 -13.61
CA GLU A 51 -4.38 17.12 -14.65
C GLU A 51 -3.11 17.80 -15.17
N LYS A 52 -2.96 17.84 -16.50
CA LYS A 52 -1.88 18.60 -17.16
C LYS A 52 -2.37 20.00 -17.52
N GLU A 53 -1.42 20.89 -17.82
CA GLU A 53 -1.69 22.29 -18.22
C GLU A 53 -2.66 22.40 -19.41
N ASP A 54 -2.75 21.39 -20.26
CA ASP A 54 -3.68 21.32 -21.40
C ASP A 54 -5.14 20.97 -21.01
N GLY A 55 -5.46 20.83 -19.71
CA GLY A 55 -6.76 20.35 -19.22
C GLY A 55 -7.00 18.84 -19.44
N VAL A 56 -5.97 18.11 -19.87
CA VAL A 56 -6.04 16.68 -20.14
C VAL A 56 -5.70 15.90 -18.87
N TRP A 57 -6.65 15.07 -18.45
CA TRP A 57 -6.48 14.17 -17.31
C TRP A 57 -5.64 12.95 -17.69
N TRP A 58 -4.44 12.86 -17.14
CA TRP A 58 -3.57 11.71 -17.32
C TRP A 58 -3.69 10.75 -16.14
N ARG A 59 -3.99 9.47 -16.43
CA ARG A 59 -4.10 8.44 -15.40
C ARG A 59 -2.71 7.92 -15.02
N LEU A 60 -2.25 8.30 -13.84
CA LEU A 60 -0.96 7.88 -13.27
C LEU A 60 -1.01 6.44 -12.74
N SER A 61 -2.09 6.05 -12.05
CA SER A 61 -2.23 4.70 -11.50
C SER A 61 -3.64 4.15 -11.70
N ARG A 62 -3.71 2.86 -12.04
CA ARG A 62 -4.94 2.06 -12.12
C ARG A 62 -5.30 1.36 -10.80
N GLY A 63 -4.48 1.52 -9.75
CA GLY A 63 -4.64 0.77 -8.50
C GLY A 63 -4.38 -0.73 -8.63
N ARG A 64 -3.89 -1.19 -9.79
CA ARG A 64 -3.53 -2.58 -10.04
C ARG A 64 -2.05 -2.69 -10.40
N GLY A 65 -1.34 -3.50 -9.64
CA GLY A 65 0.02 -3.92 -9.93
C GLY A 65 0.06 -4.95 -11.04
N HIS A 66 1.09 -4.90 -11.86
CA HIS A 66 1.42 -6.01 -12.74
C HIS A 66 2.38 -6.94 -12.00
N PRO A 67 2.26 -8.26 -12.19
CA PRO A 67 3.26 -9.22 -11.74
C PRO A 67 4.59 -8.87 -12.41
N SER A 68 5.58 -8.48 -11.62
CA SER A 68 6.96 -8.25 -12.06
C SER A 68 7.87 -9.28 -11.39
N GLY A 69 8.78 -9.89 -12.15
CA GLY A 69 9.66 -10.94 -11.65
C GLY A 69 10.33 -11.73 -12.78
N PRO A 70 11.03 -12.83 -12.45
CA PRO A 70 11.63 -13.72 -13.45
C PRO A 70 10.59 -14.17 -14.48
N PRO A 71 10.96 -14.32 -15.77
CA PRO A 71 10.03 -14.69 -16.82
C PRO A 71 9.24 -15.97 -16.51
N GLN A 72 9.81 -16.91 -15.76
CA GLN A 72 9.08 -18.11 -15.32
C GLN A 72 7.91 -17.77 -14.39
N ALA A 73 8.11 -16.93 -13.39
CA ALA A 73 7.08 -16.53 -12.43
C ALA A 73 5.98 -15.70 -13.10
N VAL A 74 6.36 -14.78 -13.99
CA VAL A 74 5.41 -13.98 -14.77
C VAL A 74 4.61 -14.87 -15.74
N ASN A 75 5.27 -15.84 -16.38
CA ASN A 75 4.59 -16.78 -17.28
C ASN A 75 3.70 -17.77 -16.53
N GLU A 76 4.05 -18.20 -15.32
CA GLU A 76 3.17 -19.04 -14.48
C GLU A 76 1.92 -18.27 -14.07
N VAL A 77 2.08 -17.00 -13.70
CA VAL A 77 0.96 -16.10 -13.41
C VAL A 77 0.03 -15.98 -14.62
N ILE A 78 0.59 -15.75 -15.82
CA ILE A 78 -0.19 -15.62 -17.06
C ILE A 78 -0.85 -16.95 -17.46
N ARG A 79 -0.19 -18.09 -17.21
CA ARG A 79 -0.68 -19.44 -17.60
C ARG A 79 -1.75 -19.98 -16.66
N LEU A 80 -1.84 -19.49 -15.43
CA LEU A 80 -2.78 -19.96 -14.41
C LEU A 80 -3.62 -18.78 -13.86
N PRO A 81 -4.42 -18.10 -14.70
CA PRO A 81 -5.20 -16.92 -14.28
C PRO A 81 -6.21 -17.25 -13.17
N ASN A 82 -6.66 -18.50 -13.07
CA ASN A 82 -7.60 -18.96 -12.05
C ASN A 82 -6.94 -19.34 -10.71
N GLN A 83 -5.60 -19.38 -10.63
CA GLN A 83 -4.88 -19.65 -9.38
C GLN A 83 -4.44 -18.38 -8.65
N LEU A 84 -4.41 -17.24 -9.34
CA LEU A 84 -4.15 -15.96 -8.71
C LEU A 84 -5.46 -15.38 -8.20
N ASP A 85 -5.50 -15.16 -6.89
CA ASP A 85 -6.52 -14.30 -6.32
C ASP A 85 -6.23 -12.89 -6.86
N GLY A 86 -7.02 -12.41 -7.83
CA GLY A 86 -6.87 -11.08 -8.45
C GLY A 86 -6.89 -9.93 -7.44
N ARG A 87 -7.30 -10.21 -6.20
CA ARG A 87 -7.10 -9.35 -5.03
C ARG A 87 -5.64 -8.98 -4.77
N SER A 88 -4.69 -9.83 -5.14
CA SER A 88 -3.25 -9.60 -4.93
C SER A 88 -2.70 -8.49 -5.83
N GLU A 89 -3.41 -8.16 -6.90
CA GLU A 89 -3.02 -7.09 -7.82
C GLU A 89 -3.45 -5.72 -7.31
N VAL A 90 -4.46 -5.64 -6.44
CA VAL A 90 -5.01 -4.36 -5.98
C VAL A 90 -4.09 -3.74 -4.91
N TRP A 91 -3.61 -2.54 -5.18
CA TRP A 91 -2.80 -1.76 -4.25
C TRP A 91 -3.68 -0.79 -3.47
N TRP A 92 -3.54 -0.81 -2.15
CA TRP A 92 -4.32 0.02 -1.23
C TRP A 92 -3.58 0.15 0.10
N ASN A 93 -3.97 1.14 0.90
CA ASN A 93 -3.48 1.33 2.26
C ASN A 93 -4.61 1.01 3.23
N ALA A 94 -4.36 0.12 4.17
CA ALA A 94 -5.39 -0.27 5.13
C ALA A 94 -5.77 0.88 6.05
N TYR A 95 -7.07 0.99 6.31
CA TYR A 95 -7.68 2.03 7.16
C TYR A 95 -7.59 3.45 6.58
N SER A 96 -7.36 3.60 5.28
CA SER A 96 -7.51 4.91 4.62
C SER A 96 -8.98 5.34 4.59
N ALA A 97 -9.23 6.64 4.69
CA ALA A 97 -10.56 7.21 4.48
C ALA A 97 -11.09 6.90 3.07
N ASN A 98 -12.41 6.87 2.92
CA ASN A 98 -13.04 6.75 1.61
C ASN A 98 -13.37 8.14 1.05
N GLY A 99 -13.10 8.37 -0.23
CA GLY A 99 -13.40 9.66 -0.86
C GLY A 99 -12.71 9.84 -2.20
N SER A 100 -12.90 11.02 -2.78
CA SER A 100 -12.16 11.50 -3.94
C SER A 100 -11.82 12.95 -3.68
N VAL A 101 -10.55 13.30 -3.82
CA VAL A 101 -10.04 14.64 -3.56
C VAL A 101 -9.18 15.08 -4.73
N GLU A 102 -9.24 16.38 -5.01
CA GLU A 102 -8.48 17.03 -6.06
C GLU A 102 -7.85 18.29 -5.48
N SER A 103 -6.52 18.37 -5.57
CA SER A 103 -5.76 19.55 -5.14
C SER A 103 -4.35 19.51 -5.67
N ARG A 104 -3.59 20.58 -5.38
CA ARG A 104 -2.16 20.68 -5.67
C ARG A 104 -1.38 19.57 -4.98
N ILE A 105 -0.30 19.15 -5.63
CA ILE A 105 0.61 18.14 -5.10
C ILE A 105 1.84 18.84 -4.51
N VAL A 106 2.20 18.49 -3.27
CA VAL A 106 3.44 18.94 -2.62
C VAL A 106 4.34 17.75 -2.34
N TYR A 107 5.57 17.81 -2.79
CA TYR A 107 6.55 16.76 -2.54
C TYR A 107 7.23 16.96 -1.17
N CYS A 108 7.14 15.96 -0.30
CA CYS A 108 7.70 15.99 1.06
C CYS A 108 8.57 14.75 1.31
N ASN A 109 9.61 14.58 0.49
CA ASN A 109 10.70 13.61 0.68
C ASN A 109 10.34 12.33 1.47
N PHE A 110 10.83 12.14 2.71
CA PHE A 110 10.45 11.03 3.58
C PHE A 110 9.30 11.39 4.54
N GLY A 111 8.81 12.63 4.56
CA GLY A 111 7.75 13.06 5.45
C GLY A 111 8.18 13.06 6.91
N THR A 112 9.46 13.33 7.19
CA THR A 112 9.93 13.56 8.56
C THR A 112 9.58 14.96 9.04
N ALA A 113 9.63 15.19 10.35
CA ALA A 113 9.37 16.51 10.91
C ALA A 113 10.34 17.57 10.34
N GLU A 114 11.58 17.18 10.03
CA GLU A 114 12.59 18.03 9.38
C GLU A 114 12.21 18.33 7.93
N ASP A 115 11.73 17.35 7.17
CA ASP A 115 11.27 17.56 5.79
C ASP A 115 10.13 18.59 5.75
N PHE A 116 9.16 18.50 6.68
CA PHE A 116 8.09 19.49 6.77
C PHE A 116 8.60 20.87 7.22
N LYS A 117 9.54 20.93 8.16
CA LYS A 117 10.16 22.21 8.56
C LYS A 117 10.86 22.89 7.40
N ILE A 118 11.55 22.13 6.55
CA ILE A 118 12.19 22.65 5.33
C ILE A 118 11.14 23.22 4.37
N LEU A 119 9.98 22.55 4.21
CA LEU A 119 8.89 23.09 3.40
C LEU A 119 8.35 24.41 3.97
N ASP A 120 8.19 24.50 5.30
CA ASP A 120 7.78 25.72 5.98
C ASP A 120 8.80 26.86 5.77
N GLU A 121 10.10 26.56 5.88
CA GLU A 121 11.22 27.50 5.63
C GLU A 121 11.27 27.97 4.16
N MET A 122 10.87 27.11 3.22
CA MET A 122 10.71 27.44 1.80
C MET A 122 9.42 28.22 1.50
N GLY A 123 8.55 28.44 2.49
CA GLY A 123 7.27 29.12 2.33
C GLY A 123 6.21 28.29 1.60
N ILE A 124 6.36 26.95 1.57
CA ILE A 124 5.43 26.04 0.89
C ILE A 124 4.43 25.51 1.92
N SER A 125 3.21 26.04 1.92
CA SER A 125 2.13 25.52 2.76
C SER A 125 1.55 24.21 2.21
N ILE A 126 1.41 23.21 3.07
CA ILE A 126 0.79 21.92 2.75
C ILE A 126 -0.70 21.85 3.13
N GLU A 127 -1.24 22.90 3.72
CA GLU A 127 -2.66 23.00 4.04
C GLU A 127 -3.50 22.89 2.75
N GLY A 128 -4.47 22.00 2.76
CA GLY A 128 -5.33 21.73 1.60
C GLY A 128 -4.66 20.91 0.48
N ALA A 129 -3.39 20.51 0.61
CA ALA A 129 -2.63 19.86 -0.46
C ALA A 129 -2.61 18.32 -0.35
N ILE A 130 -2.32 17.66 -1.47
CA ILE A 130 -2.01 16.23 -1.52
C ILE A 130 -0.49 16.07 -1.40
N VAL A 131 -0.02 15.41 -0.34
CA VAL A 131 1.43 15.30 -0.07
C VAL A 131 2.00 14.01 -0.69
N LEU A 132 3.04 14.14 -1.49
CA LEU A 132 3.77 13.02 -2.09
C LEU A 132 4.98 12.65 -1.21
N ILE A 133 4.99 11.44 -0.67
CA ILE A 133 5.95 10.97 0.33
C ILE A 133 6.58 9.64 -0.11
N ARG A 134 7.89 9.51 0.06
CA ARG A 134 8.66 8.27 -0.19
C ARG A 134 8.52 7.28 0.96
N TYR A 135 8.55 5.99 0.63
CA TYR A 135 8.79 4.96 1.66
C TYR A 135 10.21 5.02 2.20
N GLY A 136 10.36 4.65 3.48
CA GLY A 136 11.62 4.65 4.22
C GLY A 136 11.62 5.63 5.39
N ALA A 137 12.70 5.60 6.20
CA ALA A 137 12.94 6.43 7.39
C ALA A 137 11.94 6.29 8.55
N LEU A 138 10.64 6.51 8.30
CA LEU A 138 9.55 6.46 9.29
C LEU A 138 8.52 5.38 8.93
N VAL A 139 7.73 4.97 9.93
CA VAL A 139 6.58 4.10 9.68
C VAL A 139 5.52 4.83 8.85
N ARG A 140 4.79 4.07 8.04
CA ARG A 140 3.86 4.63 7.04
C ARG A 140 2.73 5.44 7.67
N SER A 141 2.26 5.00 8.83
CA SER A 141 1.18 5.66 9.59
C SER A 141 1.61 7.01 10.15
N GLU A 142 2.85 7.15 10.63
CA GLU A 142 3.36 8.40 11.20
C GLU A 142 3.47 9.50 10.13
N LYS A 143 3.92 9.14 8.92
CA LYS A 143 3.99 10.06 7.78
C LYS A 143 2.63 10.68 7.45
N VAL A 144 1.59 9.83 7.43
CA VAL A 144 0.21 10.26 7.15
C VAL A 144 -0.31 11.13 8.30
N MET A 145 -0.11 10.69 9.55
CA MET A 145 -0.54 11.44 10.72
C MET A 145 0.10 12.84 10.79
N GLU A 146 1.37 12.97 10.45
CA GLU A 146 2.05 14.27 10.47
C GLU A 146 1.57 15.20 9.34
N ALA A 147 1.33 14.65 8.14
CA ALA A 147 0.73 15.41 7.04
C ALA A 147 -0.70 15.88 7.38
N GLU A 148 -1.51 15.03 8.00
CA GLU A 148 -2.87 15.33 8.46
C GLU A 148 -2.89 16.46 9.49
N ARG A 149 -2.01 16.40 10.50
CA ARG A 149 -1.86 17.45 11.53
C ARG A 149 -1.54 18.83 10.96
N ARG A 150 -0.94 18.87 9.79
CA ARG A 150 -0.56 20.10 9.07
C ARG A 150 -1.59 20.50 8.01
N GLY A 151 -2.74 19.84 7.97
CA GLY A 151 -3.89 20.21 7.14
C GLY A 151 -3.88 19.64 5.73
N ALA A 152 -3.05 18.64 5.43
CA ALA A 152 -3.09 17.97 4.13
C ALA A 152 -4.41 17.21 3.92
N ILE A 153 -4.94 17.19 2.68
CA ILE A 153 -6.19 16.48 2.33
C ILE A 153 -5.95 15.00 1.99
N GLY A 154 -4.70 14.63 1.77
CA GLY A 154 -4.30 13.27 1.43
C GLY A 154 -2.80 13.13 1.30
N ALA A 155 -2.34 11.87 1.33
CA ALA A 155 -0.94 11.51 1.13
C ALA A 155 -0.81 10.41 0.08
N ILE A 156 0.10 10.58 -0.88
CA ILE A 156 0.51 9.55 -1.82
C ILE A 156 1.84 9.00 -1.35
N LEU A 157 1.86 7.72 -1.05
CA LEU A 157 3.08 7.02 -0.64
C LEU A 157 3.62 6.20 -1.81
N TYR A 158 4.91 6.38 -2.13
CA TYR A 158 5.55 5.67 -3.25
C TYR A 158 6.92 5.07 -2.91
N SER A 159 7.25 3.97 -3.59
CA SER A 159 8.57 3.33 -3.48
C SER A 159 9.54 3.99 -4.45
N ASP A 160 10.57 4.65 -3.92
CA ASP A 160 11.61 5.28 -4.73
C ASP A 160 12.60 4.23 -5.29
N PRO A 161 12.80 4.14 -6.62
CA PRO A 161 13.83 3.28 -7.20
C PRO A 161 15.24 3.54 -6.65
N ALA A 162 15.60 4.77 -6.30
CA ALA A 162 16.91 5.04 -5.71
C ALA A 162 17.13 4.30 -4.37
N GLN A 163 16.04 4.05 -3.63
CA GLN A 163 16.08 3.37 -2.34
C GLN A 163 15.87 1.85 -2.46
N TYR A 164 15.02 1.44 -3.40
CA TYR A 164 14.54 0.05 -3.50
C TYR A 164 15.04 -0.71 -4.73
N ALA A 165 15.64 -0.03 -5.72
CA ALA A 165 16.31 -0.69 -6.84
C ALA A 165 17.78 -0.94 -6.45
N THR A 166 18.12 -2.20 -6.20
CA THR A 166 19.51 -2.59 -5.95
C THR A 166 20.35 -2.34 -7.21
N SER A 167 21.23 -1.35 -7.14
CA SER A 167 22.29 -1.18 -8.12
C SER A 167 23.37 -2.23 -7.82
N SER A 168 23.52 -3.23 -8.70
CA SER A 168 24.53 -4.29 -8.71
C SER A 168 24.24 -5.61 -7.95
N LYS A 169 24.40 -6.71 -8.71
CA LYS A 169 24.80 -8.12 -8.45
C LYS A 169 25.07 -8.70 -7.05
N ASN A 170 24.77 -8.05 -5.94
CA ASN A 170 24.87 -8.67 -4.61
C ASN A 170 23.54 -8.57 -3.89
N ILE A 171 22.86 -9.72 -3.85
CA ILE A 171 21.61 -9.98 -3.15
C ILE A 171 21.84 -9.69 -1.66
N VAL A 172 21.38 -8.54 -1.20
CA VAL A 172 21.12 -8.33 0.22
C VAL A 172 19.69 -8.75 0.46
N SER A 173 19.52 -10.00 0.90
CA SER A 173 18.25 -10.55 1.32
C SER A 173 17.82 -9.93 2.66
N CYS A 174 17.34 -8.69 2.63
CA CYS A 174 16.56 -8.16 3.74
C CYS A 174 15.10 -8.56 3.53
N SER A 175 14.71 -9.66 4.20
CA SER A 175 13.33 -10.04 4.55
C SER A 175 12.24 -9.75 3.50
N GLY A 176 12.14 -10.61 2.50
CA GLY A 176 10.86 -11.13 1.97
C GLY A 176 9.81 -10.17 1.38
N PHE A 177 10.10 -8.88 1.20
CA PHE A 177 9.18 -7.95 0.53
C PHE A 177 10.00 -6.88 -0.20
N SER A 178 10.48 -7.21 -1.40
CA SER A 178 10.99 -6.20 -2.34
C SER A 178 9.77 -5.57 -3.04
N PRO A 179 9.46 -4.28 -2.82
CA PRO A 179 8.58 -3.57 -3.74
C PRO A 179 9.39 -3.40 -5.02
N GLN A 180 9.12 -4.25 -6.00
CA GLN A 180 9.83 -4.22 -7.27
C GLN A 180 9.67 -2.88 -7.98
N THR A 181 10.59 -2.64 -8.91
CA THR A 181 11.00 -1.45 -9.67
C THR A 181 9.92 -0.68 -10.45
N HIS A 182 8.64 -0.85 -10.13
CA HIS A 182 7.57 0.06 -10.54
C HIS A 182 7.17 0.93 -9.34
N PRO A 183 7.07 2.26 -9.48
CA PRO A 183 6.60 3.11 -8.39
C PRO A 183 5.18 2.67 -8.01
N SER A 184 5.09 1.92 -6.91
CA SER A 184 3.82 1.48 -6.35
C SER A 184 3.24 2.68 -5.62
N LEU A 185 2.42 3.44 -6.33
CA LEU A 185 1.74 4.62 -5.81
C LEU A 185 0.48 4.19 -5.09
N CYS A 186 0.43 4.45 -3.79
CA CYS A 186 -0.73 4.17 -2.96
C CYS A 186 -1.20 5.45 -2.30
N LEU A 187 -2.45 5.84 -2.58
CA LEU A 187 -3.09 7.02 -2.00
C LEU A 187 -3.71 6.65 -0.64
N VAL A 188 -3.49 7.52 0.34
CA VAL A 188 -4.20 7.56 1.62
C VAL A 188 -4.98 8.86 1.63
N LEU A 189 -6.28 8.77 1.84
CA LEU A 189 -7.12 9.93 2.13
C LEU A 189 -7.16 10.14 3.64
N MET A 190 -7.13 11.41 4.05
CA MET A 190 -7.19 11.84 5.44
C MET A 190 -8.62 12.31 5.74
N GLU A 191 -9.11 12.03 6.95
CA GLU A 191 -10.44 12.47 7.37
C GLU A 191 -10.35 13.89 7.93
N TYR A 192 -11.35 14.72 7.60
CA TYR A 192 -11.49 16.10 8.06
C TYR A 192 -12.50 16.21 9.21
#